data_AF-A0A931RP98-F1
#
_entry.id   AF-A0A931RP98-F1
#
_cell.length_a   1.000
_cell.length_b   1.000
_cell.length_c   1.000
_cell.angle_alpha   90.00
_cell.angle_beta   90.00
_cell.angle_gamma   90.00
#
_symmetry.space_group_name_H-M   'P 1'
#
loop_
_entity.id
_entity.type
_entity.pdbx_description
1 polymer ?
#
loop_
_entity_poly.entity_id
_entity_poly.type
_entity_poly.pdbx_seq_one_letter_code
_entity_poly.pdbx_strand_id
1 'polypeptide(L)'
;MQTQTIILGGGCFWCTEATFQMLRGVTSVTPGYAGGTVKNPTYDQVCSGSTGHAEVIRVEYDPNQIKFQDLLSIFFGVHDPTTLNRQGNDAGTQYRSIILYTRDDQRQEIERFIRELEDAKTFESPVITEVEPLGEFYEAEDYHHDYFKKNPDQAYCQAIINPKVAKLREKFAKFLRPLDKFRRRAILGLH
;
A
#
# COMPACT_ATOMS: atom_id res chain seq x y z
N MET A 1 -6.38 -14.21 18.43
CA MET A 1 -7.05 -13.24 17.53
C MET A 1 -6.88 -13.75 16.11
N GLN A 2 -7.90 -13.68 15.25
CA GLN A 2 -7.81 -14.22 13.88
C GLN A 2 -7.26 -13.12 12.96
N THR A 3 -5.94 -13.12 12.75
CA THR A 3 -5.29 -12.25 11.79
C THR A 3 -5.71 -12.62 10.36
N GLN A 4 -5.98 -11.60 9.54
CA GLN A 4 -6.22 -11.76 8.11
C GLN A 4 -5.13 -11.05 7.31
N THR A 5 -4.95 -11.48 6.06
CA THR A 5 -3.88 -11.00 5.18
C THR A 5 -4.42 -10.51 3.85
N ILE A 6 -3.88 -9.41 3.35
CA ILE A 6 -4.11 -8.91 1.99
C ILE A 6 -2.79 -8.37 1.41
N ILE A 7 -2.59 -8.48 0.10
CA ILE A 7 -1.43 -7.90 -0.58
C ILE A 7 -1.88 -6.70 -1.41
N LEU A 8 -1.22 -5.56 -1.23
CA LEU A 8 -1.60 -4.29 -1.86
C LEU A 8 -0.40 -3.66 -2.58
N GLY A 9 -0.54 -3.34 -3.86
CA GLY A 9 0.42 -2.57 -4.66
C GLY A 9 -0.25 -1.30 -5.19
N GLY A 10 0.41 -0.16 -5.03
CA GLY A 10 -0.16 1.16 -5.34
C GLY A 10 0.91 2.21 -5.64
N GLY A 11 1.96 1.80 -6.34
CA GLY A 11 3.20 2.57 -6.51
C GLY A 11 4.30 2.11 -5.56
N CYS A 12 5.28 2.98 -5.29
CA CYS A 12 6.42 2.66 -4.43
C CYS A 12 5.98 2.09 -3.07
N PHE A 13 6.49 0.90 -2.73
CA PHE A 13 6.09 0.20 -1.51
C PHE A 13 6.51 0.89 -0.21
N TRP A 14 7.47 1.83 -0.23
CA TRP A 14 7.84 2.63 0.95
C TRP A 14 6.72 3.58 1.33
N CYS A 15 5.98 4.08 0.33
CA CYS A 15 4.82 4.94 0.55
C CYS A 15 3.67 4.15 1.18
N THR A 16 3.38 2.96 0.63
CA THR A 16 2.27 2.12 1.11
C THR A 16 2.62 1.51 2.47
N GLU A 17 3.86 1.07 2.69
CA GLU A 17 4.34 0.60 3.99
C GLU A 17 4.12 1.65 5.08
N ALA A 18 4.64 2.86 4.88
CA ALA A 18 4.50 3.96 5.83
C ALA A 18 3.02 4.28 6.14
N THR A 19 2.16 4.18 5.13
CA THR A 19 0.72 4.43 5.27
C THR A 19 0.06 3.37 6.16
N PHE A 20 0.24 2.09 5.83
CA PHE A 20 -0.48 1.00 6.51
C PHE A 20 0.08 0.70 7.90
N GLN A 21 1.38 0.92 8.13
CA GLN A 21 1.99 0.77 9.47
C GLN A 21 1.37 1.72 10.52
N MET A 22 0.78 2.84 10.10
CA MET A 22 0.18 3.82 11.00
C MET A 22 -1.24 3.45 11.46
N LEU A 23 -1.86 2.41 10.87
CA LEU A 23 -3.26 2.08 11.11
C LEU A 23 -3.45 1.23 12.36
N ARG A 24 -4.49 1.55 13.15
CA ARG A 24 -4.98 0.70 14.24
C ARG A 24 -5.55 -0.57 13.65
N GLY A 25 -5.26 -1.70 14.28
CA GLY A 25 -5.71 -3.01 13.81
C GLY A 25 -4.81 -3.67 12.77
N VAL A 26 -4.01 -2.92 12.01
CA VAL A 26 -2.90 -3.51 11.24
C VAL A 26 -1.85 -4.01 12.23
N THR A 27 -1.43 -5.26 12.12
CA THR A 27 -0.46 -5.90 13.03
C THR A 27 0.93 -5.98 12.42
N SER A 28 1.03 -6.19 11.11
CA SER A 28 2.31 -6.26 10.37
C SER A 28 2.14 -5.70 8.96
N VAL A 29 3.21 -5.12 8.43
CA VAL A 29 3.32 -4.70 7.03
C VAL A 29 4.69 -5.11 6.52
N THR A 30 4.74 -5.95 5.49
CA THR A 30 5.99 -6.44 4.90
C THR A 30 6.09 -5.99 3.44
N PRO A 31 7.09 -5.19 3.03
CA PRO A 31 7.32 -4.87 1.62
C PRO A 31 7.81 -6.10 0.85
N GLY A 32 7.45 -6.20 -0.42
CA GLY A 32 7.83 -7.32 -1.26
C GLY A 32 7.44 -7.17 -2.73
N TYR A 33 7.60 -8.27 -3.45
CA TYR A 33 7.37 -8.41 -4.88
C TYR A 33 6.37 -9.54 -5.13
N ALA A 34 5.31 -9.26 -5.89
CA ALA A 34 4.31 -10.27 -6.25
C ALA A 34 3.59 -9.92 -7.56
N GLY A 35 2.83 -10.88 -8.10
CA GLY A 35 2.06 -10.70 -9.33
C GLY A 35 2.89 -10.80 -10.62
N GLY A 36 4.15 -11.24 -10.52
CA GLY A 36 5.03 -11.54 -11.65
C GLY A 36 5.32 -13.03 -11.80
N THR A 37 6.24 -13.35 -12.71
CA THR A 37 6.53 -14.73 -13.13
C THR A 37 7.92 -15.23 -12.72
N VAL A 38 8.86 -14.32 -12.43
CA VAL A 38 10.23 -14.67 -12.04
C VAL A 38 10.29 -15.11 -10.58
N LYS A 39 10.94 -16.24 -10.30
CA LYS A 39 11.14 -16.73 -8.93
C LYS A 39 12.31 -16.02 -8.25
N ASN A 40 12.17 -15.73 -6.96
CA ASN A 40 13.18 -15.08 -6.12
C ASN A 40 13.80 -13.84 -6.79
N PRO A 41 12.98 -12.86 -7.25
CA PRO A 41 13.48 -11.68 -7.91
C PRO A 41 14.30 -10.82 -6.91
N THR A 42 15.33 -10.16 -7.42
CA THR A 42 16.03 -9.08 -6.72
C THR A 42 15.38 -7.73 -7.04
N TYR A 43 15.61 -6.73 -6.19
CA TYR A 43 15.13 -5.36 -6.46
C TYR A 43 15.49 -4.87 -7.87
N ASP A 44 16.75 -5.03 -8.29
CA ASP A 44 17.23 -4.59 -9.61
C ASP A 44 16.47 -5.26 -10.76
N GLN A 45 16.14 -6.55 -10.62
CA GLN A 45 15.35 -7.26 -11.62
C GLN A 45 13.92 -6.71 -11.69
N VAL A 46 13.30 -6.41 -10.55
CA VAL A 46 11.96 -5.80 -10.50
C VAL A 46 11.98 -4.38 -11.09
N CYS A 47 12.97 -3.55 -10.74
CA CYS A 47 13.12 -2.20 -11.27
C CYS A 47 13.36 -2.17 -12.79
N SER A 48 13.93 -3.23 -13.36
CA SER A 48 14.06 -3.36 -14.82
C SER A 48 12.71 -3.57 -15.53
N GLY A 49 11.65 -3.94 -14.80
CA GLY A 49 10.32 -4.24 -15.33
C GLY A 49 10.18 -5.60 -16.00
N SER A 50 11.26 -6.39 -16.08
CA SER A 50 11.28 -7.65 -16.84
C SER A 50 10.65 -8.85 -16.10
N THR A 51 10.41 -8.73 -14.79
CA THR A 51 9.91 -9.84 -13.96
C THR A 51 8.38 -9.96 -13.93
N GLY A 52 7.68 -8.89 -14.32
CA GLY A 52 6.22 -8.75 -14.16
C GLY A 52 5.76 -8.47 -12.72
N HIS A 53 6.66 -8.48 -11.73
CA HIS A 53 6.28 -8.22 -10.34
C HIS A 53 5.91 -6.75 -10.13
N ALA A 54 4.91 -6.53 -9.28
CA ALA A 54 4.64 -5.24 -8.66
C ALA A 54 5.42 -5.12 -7.34
N GLU A 55 5.82 -3.89 -7.01
CA GLU A 55 6.08 -3.54 -5.62
C GLU A 55 4.76 -3.57 -4.84
N VAL A 56 4.73 -4.37 -3.79
CA VAL A 56 3.55 -4.62 -2.97
C VAL A 56 3.90 -4.61 -1.49
N ILE A 57 2.89 -4.52 -0.64
CA ILE A 57 2.97 -4.79 0.79
C ILE A 57 2.05 -5.95 1.16
N ARG A 58 2.55 -6.89 1.98
CA ARG A 58 1.71 -7.83 2.71
C ARG A 58 1.22 -7.16 3.99
N VAL A 59 -0.09 -6.94 4.08
CA VAL A 59 -0.74 -6.34 5.25
C VAL A 59 -1.42 -7.43 6.06
N GLU A 60 -0.97 -7.61 7.29
CA GLU A 60 -1.63 -8.45 8.29
C GLU A 60 -2.43 -7.55 9.23
N TYR A 61 -3.69 -7.92 9.52
CA TYR A 61 -4.58 -7.10 10.33
C TYR A 61 -5.57 -7.92 11.17
N ASP A 62 -6.03 -7.32 12.27
CA ASP A 62 -7.11 -7.81 13.10
C ASP A 62 -8.47 -7.25 12.61
N PRO A 63 -9.34 -8.10 12.03
CA PRO A 63 -10.64 -7.68 11.50
C PRO A 63 -11.62 -7.17 12.58
N ASN A 64 -11.31 -7.36 13.87
CA ASN A 64 -12.08 -6.77 14.96
C ASN A 64 -11.75 -5.30 15.20
N GLN A 65 -10.54 -4.86 14.80
CA GLN A 65 -10.06 -3.49 15.02
C GLN A 65 -10.13 -2.62 13.78
N ILE A 66 -9.96 -3.21 12.59
CA ILE A 66 -10.09 -2.53 11.29
C ILE A 66 -10.81 -3.44 10.31
N LYS A 67 -11.83 -2.95 9.61
CA LYS A 67 -12.58 -3.76 8.64
C LYS A 67 -11.84 -3.79 7.31
N PHE A 68 -12.06 -4.85 6.54
CA PHE A 68 -11.45 -4.99 5.22
C PHE A 68 -11.82 -3.82 4.29
N GLN A 69 -13.09 -3.38 4.32
CA GLN A 69 -13.55 -2.20 3.57
C GLN A 69 -12.87 -0.89 4.00
N ASP A 70 -12.45 -0.76 5.27
CA ASP A 70 -11.68 0.41 5.73
C ASP A 70 -10.28 0.39 5.10
N LEU A 71 -9.64 -0.79 5.00
CA LEU A 71 -8.36 -0.95 4.32
C LEU A 71 -8.48 -0.59 2.83
N LEU A 72 -9.55 -1.01 2.16
CA LEU A 72 -9.82 -0.64 0.75
C LEU A 72 -10.03 0.87 0.62
N SER A 73 -10.84 1.46 1.50
CA SER A 73 -11.09 2.92 1.51
C SER A 73 -9.79 3.71 1.65
N ILE A 74 -8.89 3.26 2.52
CA ILE A 74 -7.57 3.89 2.70
C ILE A 74 -6.71 3.66 1.47
N PHE A 75 -6.60 2.43 0.98
CA PHE A 75 -5.83 2.07 -0.21
C PHE A 75 -6.18 2.98 -1.40
N PHE A 76 -7.45 3.00 -1.82
CA PHE A 76 -7.93 3.84 -2.91
C PHE A 76 -7.88 5.35 -2.59
N GLY A 77 -7.82 5.74 -1.31
CA GLY A 77 -7.70 7.14 -0.90
C GLY A 77 -6.28 7.71 -0.97
N VAL A 78 -5.24 6.87 -0.91
CA VAL A 78 -3.84 7.31 -0.76
C VAL A 78 -2.95 7.16 -2.01
N HIS A 79 -3.45 6.50 -3.06
CA HIS A 79 -2.81 6.42 -4.37
C HIS A 79 -3.84 6.73 -5.48
N ASP A 80 -3.37 6.98 -6.70
CA ASP A 80 -4.23 7.09 -7.88
C ASP A 80 -4.45 5.70 -8.53
N PRO A 81 -5.67 5.13 -8.49
CA PRO A 81 -5.97 3.81 -9.03
C PRO A 81 -6.35 3.84 -10.53
N THR A 82 -6.22 4.98 -11.19
CA THR A 82 -6.66 5.21 -12.58
C THR A 82 -5.49 5.30 -13.57
N THR A 83 -4.25 5.36 -13.08
CA THR A 83 -3.05 5.55 -13.89
C THR A 83 -2.34 4.23 -14.20
N LEU A 84 -2.27 3.87 -15.49
CA LEU A 84 -1.68 2.61 -15.94
C LEU A 84 -0.17 2.60 -15.68
N ASN A 85 0.29 1.58 -14.94
CA ASN A 85 1.72 1.32 -14.68
C ASN A 85 2.48 2.56 -14.16
N ARG A 86 1.83 3.34 -13.29
CA ARG A 86 2.41 4.58 -12.76
C ARG A 86 1.76 4.98 -11.45
N GLN A 87 2.54 5.63 -10.59
CA GLN A 87 2.03 6.42 -9.47
C GLN A 87 2.80 7.73 -9.35
N GLY A 88 2.16 8.85 -9.71
CA GLY A 88 2.85 10.15 -9.78
C GLY A 88 4.05 10.09 -10.72
N ASN A 89 5.24 10.35 -10.19
CA ASN A 89 6.50 10.33 -10.95
C ASN A 89 7.12 8.93 -11.08
N ASP A 90 6.63 7.94 -10.33
CA ASP A 90 7.13 6.57 -10.38
C ASP A 90 6.44 5.82 -11.52
N ALA A 91 7.15 5.57 -12.62
CA ALA A 91 6.61 4.94 -13.83
C ALA A 91 7.24 3.57 -14.11
N GLY A 92 6.40 2.58 -14.43
CA GLY A 92 6.79 1.20 -14.66
C GLY A 92 5.73 0.21 -14.17
N THR A 93 5.73 -1.00 -14.73
CA THR A 93 4.79 -2.08 -14.36
C THR A 93 4.91 -2.49 -12.90
N GLN A 94 6.08 -2.26 -12.29
CA GLN A 94 6.32 -2.47 -10.87
C GLN A 94 5.53 -1.52 -9.97
N TYR A 95 5.05 -0.39 -10.50
CA TYR A 95 4.30 0.62 -9.74
C TYR A 95 2.79 0.61 -10.04
N ARG A 96 2.29 -0.40 -10.76
CA ARG A 96 0.87 -0.53 -11.08
C ARG A 96 0.02 -0.70 -9.82
N SER A 97 -1.23 -0.30 -9.90
CA SER A 97 -2.21 -0.61 -8.86
C SER A 97 -2.67 -2.06 -8.98
N ILE A 98 -2.52 -2.82 -7.89
CA ILE A 98 -2.89 -4.24 -7.83
C ILE A 98 -3.30 -4.63 -6.41
N ILE A 99 -4.31 -5.48 -6.30
CA ILE A 99 -4.71 -6.14 -5.06
C ILE A 99 -4.64 -7.65 -5.28
N LEU A 100 -3.79 -8.34 -4.52
CA LEU A 100 -3.72 -9.81 -4.55
C LEU A 100 -4.47 -10.40 -3.35
N TYR A 101 -5.59 -11.06 -3.63
CA TYR A 101 -6.43 -11.65 -2.59
C TYR A 101 -5.88 -13.02 -2.14
N THR A 102 -6.00 -13.30 -0.84
CA THR A 102 -5.60 -14.59 -0.24
C THR A 102 -6.79 -15.54 -0.05
N ARG A 103 -8.01 -15.02 -0.20
CA ARG A 103 -9.27 -15.75 -0.02
C ARG A 103 -10.31 -15.25 -1.02
N ASP A 104 -11.19 -16.13 -1.51
CA ASP A 104 -12.18 -15.80 -2.54
C ASP A 104 -13.24 -14.79 -2.09
N ASP A 105 -13.54 -14.71 -0.79
CA ASP A 105 -14.47 -13.70 -0.26
C ASP A 105 -13.89 -12.29 -0.41
N GLN A 106 -12.58 -12.11 -0.24
CA GLN A 106 -11.92 -10.83 -0.45
C GLN A 106 -12.09 -10.36 -1.89
N ARG A 107 -11.99 -11.25 -2.89
CA ARG A 107 -12.20 -10.90 -4.30
C ARG A 107 -13.57 -10.24 -4.50
N GLN A 108 -14.64 -10.86 -3.99
CA GLN A 108 -15.99 -10.34 -4.15
C GLN A 108 -16.17 -8.99 -3.44
N GLU A 109 -15.55 -8.82 -2.27
CA GLU A 109 -15.57 -7.54 -1.56
C GLU A 109 -14.80 -6.44 -2.29
N ILE A 110 -13.63 -6.74 -2.86
CA ILE A 110 -12.83 -5.79 -3.66
C ILE A 110 -13.60 -5.37 -4.90
N GLU A 111 -14.10 -6.33 -5.69
CA GLU A 111 -14.84 -6.04 -6.91
C GLU A 111 -16.11 -5.22 -6.63
N ARG A 112 -16.80 -5.51 -5.51
CA ARG A 112 -17.96 -4.71 -5.08
C ARG A 112 -17.54 -3.29 -4.71
N PHE A 113 -16.46 -3.13 -3.95
CA PHE A 113 -15.95 -1.82 -3.56
C PHE A 113 -15.54 -0.98 -4.78
N ILE A 114 -14.90 -1.59 -5.78
CA ILE A 114 -14.56 -0.91 -7.04
C ILE A 114 -15.83 -0.41 -7.75
N ARG A 115 -16.88 -1.25 -7.86
CA ARG A 115 -18.17 -0.83 -8.43
C ARG A 115 -18.80 0.33 -7.66
N GLU A 116 -18.76 0.30 -6.33
CA GLU A 116 -19.26 1.39 -5.48
C GLU A 116 -18.50 2.71 -5.77
N LEU A 117 -17.19 2.65 -5.98
CA LEU A 117 -16.39 3.83 -6.35
C LEU A 117 -16.75 4.39 -7.72
N GLU A 118 -16.98 3.51 -8.70
CA GLU A 118 -17.37 3.86 -10.07
C GLU A 118 -18.78 4.46 -10.13
N ASP A 119 -19.75 3.84 -9.45
CA ASP A 119 -21.13 4.33 -9.35
C ASP A 119 -21.18 5.71 -8.67
N ALA A 120 -20.35 5.91 -7.64
CA ALA A 120 -20.21 7.18 -6.95
C ALA A 120 -19.40 8.23 -7.75
N LYS A 121 -18.83 7.86 -8.90
CA LYS A 121 -17.92 8.71 -9.69
C LYS A 121 -16.81 9.33 -8.84
N THR A 122 -16.23 8.51 -7.96
CA THR A 122 -15.20 8.96 -7.00
C THR A 122 -13.94 9.45 -7.72
N PHE A 123 -13.66 8.89 -8.89
CA PHE A 123 -12.54 9.27 -9.75
C PHE A 123 -13.06 9.76 -11.11
N GLU A 124 -12.31 10.69 -11.73
CA GLU A 124 -12.64 11.21 -13.07
C GLU A 124 -12.44 10.16 -14.17
N SER A 125 -11.54 9.20 -13.93
CA SER A 125 -11.22 8.11 -14.85
C SER A 125 -11.57 6.75 -14.22
N PRO A 126 -11.79 5.70 -15.03
CA PRO A 126 -12.10 4.36 -14.54
C PRO A 126 -11.00 3.81 -13.61
N VAL A 127 -11.40 3.02 -12.63
CA VAL A 127 -10.47 2.29 -11.76
C VAL A 127 -9.88 1.13 -12.55
N ILE A 128 -8.56 1.10 -12.71
CA ILE A 128 -7.83 0.07 -13.47
C ILE A 128 -7.02 -0.87 -12.57
N THR A 129 -7.34 -0.89 -11.28
CA THR A 129 -6.64 -1.72 -10.29
C THR A 129 -6.85 -3.20 -10.62
N GLU A 130 -5.74 -3.93 -10.76
CA GLU A 130 -5.77 -5.38 -10.97
C GLU A 130 -6.26 -6.10 -9.71
N VAL A 131 -7.11 -7.12 -9.87
CA VAL A 131 -7.65 -7.93 -8.76
C VAL A 131 -7.42 -9.40 -9.08
N GLU A 132 -6.36 -9.96 -8.51
CA GLU A 132 -5.85 -11.29 -8.88
C GLU A 132 -5.65 -12.17 -7.63
N PRO A 133 -5.69 -13.50 -7.75
CA PRO A 133 -5.34 -14.36 -6.62
C PRO A 133 -3.85 -14.19 -6.29
N LEU A 134 -3.50 -14.24 -5.00
CA LEU A 134 -2.11 -14.29 -4.59
C LEU A 134 -1.46 -15.60 -5.07
N GLY A 135 -0.46 -15.44 -5.93
CA GLY A 135 0.52 -16.49 -6.23
C GLY A 135 1.63 -16.53 -5.17
N GLU A 136 2.88 -16.42 -5.61
CA GLU A 136 4.03 -16.30 -4.70
C GLU A 136 4.26 -14.85 -4.26
N PHE A 137 4.64 -14.67 -3.00
CA PHE A 137 5.09 -13.40 -2.44
C PHE A 137 6.57 -13.52 -2.07
N TYR A 138 7.39 -12.63 -2.62
CA TYR A 138 8.81 -12.54 -2.31
C TYR A 138 9.05 -11.33 -1.42
N GLU A 139 9.47 -11.56 -0.18
CA GLU A 139 9.83 -10.47 0.73
C GLU A 139 11.02 -9.68 0.18
N ALA A 140 10.92 -8.34 0.24
CA ALA A 140 11.99 -7.46 -0.21
C ALA A 140 13.16 -7.48 0.78
N GLU A 141 14.34 -7.09 0.31
CA GLU A 141 15.57 -7.04 1.10
C GLU A 141 15.42 -6.13 2.34
N ASP A 142 16.13 -6.46 3.43
CA ASP A 142 16.01 -5.80 4.74
C ASP A 142 16.15 -4.26 4.73
N TYR A 143 16.88 -3.72 3.75
CA TYR A 143 17.07 -2.27 3.61
C TYR A 143 15.80 -1.55 3.11
N HIS A 144 14.84 -2.26 2.51
CA HIS A 144 13.55 -1.70 2.12
C HIS A 144 12.54 -1.60 3.27
N HIS A 145 12.74 -2.36 4.35
CA HIS A 145 11.84 -2.34 5.51
C HIS A 145 12.00 -1.07 6.34
N ASP A 146 10.89 -0.52 6.83
CA ASP A 146 10.87 0.69 7.66
C ASP A 146 11.58 1.88 6.97
N TYR A 147 11.63 1.92 5.63
CA TYR A 147 12.50 2.85 4.90
C TYR A 147 12.23 4.31 5.27
N PHE A 148 10.96 4.72 5.29
CA PHE A 148 10.56 6.08 5.66
C PHE A 148 10.97 6.45 7.09
N LYS A 149 10.83 5.51 8.03
CA LYS A 149 11.17 5.70 9.44
C LYS A 149 12.68 5.78 9.66
N LYS A 150 13.46 4.99 8.91
CA LYS A 150 14.93 4.99 8.95
C LYS A 150 15.54 6.21 8.23
N ASN A 151 14.83 6.75 7.24
CA ASN A 151 15.35 7.77 6.32
C ASN A 151 14.42 8.99 6.16
N PRO A 152 13.93 9.62 7.24
CA PRO A 152 12.89 10.65 7.15
C PRO A 152 13.34 11.89 6.37
N ASP A 153 14.63 12.23 6.41
CA ASP A 153 15.18 13.44 5.78
C ASP A 153 15.60 13.24 4.32
N GLN A 154 15.46 12.03 3.77
CA GLN A 154 15.75 11.80 2.35
C GLN A 154 14.81 12.61 1.46
N ALA A 155 15.34 13.13 0.35
CA ALA A 155 14.59 13.97 -0.57
C ALA A 155 13.32 13.27 -1.09
N TYR A 156 13.39 11.97 -1.38
CA TYR A 156 12.23 11.17 -1.79
C TYR A 156 11.17 11.10 -0.69
N CYS A 157 11.56 10.87 0.57
CA CYS A 157 10.65 10.84 1.70
C CYS A 157 9.94 12.18 1.89
N GLN A 158 10.68 13.28 1.78
CA GLN A 158 10.15 14.64 1.93
C GLN A 158 9.21 15.02 0.79
N ALA A 159 9.56 14.69 -0.46
CA ALA A 159 8.81 15.10 -1.64
C ALA A 159 7.61 14.18 -1.94
N ILE A 160 7.69 12.88 -1.62
CA ILE A 160 6.71 11.88 -2.06
C ILE A 160 5.96 11.24 -0.89
N ILE A 161 6.65 10.79 0.16
CA ILE A 161 6.03 10.04 1.26
C ILE A 161 5.29 10.99 2.23
N ASN A 162 5.91 12.10 2.62
CA ASN A 162 5.33 13.06 3.56
C ASN A 162 3.96 13.62 3.10
N PRO A 163 3.77 14.04 1.83
CA PRO A 163 2.45 14.47 1.35
C PRO A 163 1.40 13.37 1.44
N LYS A 164 1.75 12.11 1.14
CA LYS A 164 0.84 10.95 1.26
C LYS A 164 0.46 10.69 2.72
N VAL A 165 1.42 10.74 3.64
CA VAL A 165 1.17 10.61 5.08
C VAL A 165 0.32 11.76 5.62
N ALA A 166 0.51 12.99 5.13
CA ALA A 166 -0.33 14.13 5.50
C ALA A 166 -1.79 13.92 5.05
N LYS A 167 -2.00 13.51 3.78
CA LYS A 167 -3.32 13.17 3.24
C LYS A 167 -3.99 12.04 4.04
N LEU A 168 -3.22 11.02 4.44
CA LEU A 168 -3.71 9.97 5.33
C LEU A 168 -4.21 10.54 6.66
N ARG A 169 -3.42 11.41 7.30
CA ARG A 169 -3.80 12.04 8.57
C ARG A 169 -5.05 12.91 8.46
N GLU A 170 -5.20 13.64 7.36
CA GLU A 170 -6.35 14.49 7.13
C GLU A 170 -7.64 13.68 6.91
N LYS A 171 -7.60 12.69 6.02
CA LYS A 171 -8.80 11.96 5.58
C LYS A 171 -9.15 10.75 6.46
N PHE A 172 -8.16 10.17 7.13
CA PHE A 172 -8.29 8.87 7.79
C PHE A 172 -7.84 8.88 9.26
N ALA A 173 -7.83 10.06 9.91
CA ALA A 173 -7.42 10.24 11.31
C ALA A 173 -8.02 9.21 12.29
N LYS A 174 -9.30 8.84 12.10
CA LYS A 174 -10.03 7.88 12.95
C LYS A 174 -9.47 6.46 12.93
N PHE A 175 -8.70 6.11 11.88
CA PHE A 175 -8.08 4.80 11.71
C PHE A 175 -6.65 4.75 12.21
N LEU A 176 -6.05 5.88 12.55
CA LEU A 176 -4.68 5.92 13.01
C LEU A 176 -4.54 5.29 14.40
N ARG A 177 -3.41 4.62 14.64
CA ARG A 177 -2.99 4.25 15.99
C ARG A 177 -2.90 5.54 16.84
N PRO A 178 -3.29 5.51 18.12
CA PRO A 178 -3.01 6.61 19.03
C PRO A 178 -1.53 6.98 18.92
N LEU A 179 -1.22 8.27 18.81
CA LEU A 179 0.16 8.72 18.83
C LEU A 179 0.78 8.28 20.15
N ASP A 180 1.71 7.33 20.10
CA ASP A 180 2.53 7.02 21.25
C ASP A 180 3.15 8.31 21.76
N LYS A 181 3.06 8.55 23.09
CA LYS A 181 3.62 9.74 23.76
C LYS A 181 5.11 9.96 23.46
N PHE A 182 5.81 8.94 22.95
CA PHE A 182 7.22 8.96 22.56
C PHE A 182 7.52 9.44 21.12
N ARG A 183 6.53 9.52 20.22
CA ARG A 183 6.76 9.84 18.79
C ARG A 183 6.47 11.28 18.39
N ARG A 184 6.52 12.23 19.32
CA ARG A 184 6.31 13.67 19.01
C ARG A 184 7.41 14.29 18.14
N ARG A 185 8.64 13.75 18.16
CA ARG A 185 9.79 14.41 17.50
C ARG A 185 9.94 14.14 16.00
N ALA A 186 9.50 12.99 15.50
CA ALA A 186 9.66 12.64 14.08
C ALA A 186 8.43 12.98 13.22
N ILE A 187 7.28 13.27 13.84
CA ILE A 187 5.98 13.30 13.17
C ILE A 187 5.43 14.71 12.94
N LEU A 188 5.85 15.69 13.74
CA LEU A 188 5.21 17.01 13.74
C LEU A 188 5.84 18.03 12.80
N GLY A 189 6.98 17.76 12.16
CA GLY A 189 7.65 18.75 11.30
C GLY A 189 7.87 20.11 11.99
N LEU A 190 7.86 20.14 13.32
CA LEU A 190 8.09 21.33 14.12
C LEU A 190 9.58 21.37 14.40
N HIS A 191 10.28 22.27 13.70
CA HIS A 191 11.53 22.85 14.15
C HIS A 191 11.27 23.80 15.32
#